data_AF-A0A852LVL8-F1
#
_entry.id   AF-A0A852LVL8-F1
#
_cell.length_a   1.000
_cell.length_b   1.000
_cell.length_c   1.000
_cell.angle_alpha   90.00
_cell.angle_beta   90.00
_cell.angle_gamma   90.00
#
_symmetry.space_group_name_H-M   'P 1'
#
loop_
_entity.id
_entity.type
_entity.pdbx_description
1 polymer ?
#
loop_
_entity_poly.entity_id
_entity_poly.type
_entity_poly.pdbx_seq_one_letter_code
_entity_poly.pdbx_strand_id
1 'polypeptide(L)'
;DNVLEDSRKIFEDVHADFCDISKILLKFQEWKEKFPDSYCDAYISFCLPKILNPLIRIQLINWNPLEQDVTQLEEMPWFRAIEEFSGARNLSASR
;
A
#
# COMPACT_ATOMS: atom_id res chain seq x y z
N ASP A 1 9.44 -10.73 24.76
CA ASP A 1 8.90 -9.76 23.78
C ASP A 1 8.59 -10.47 22.49
N ASN A 2 7.35 -10.35 22.03
CA ASN A 2 6.86 -11.03 20.84
C ASN A 2 6.83 -9.99 19.72
N VAL A 3 7.77 -10.07 18.77
CA VAL A 3 7.89 -9.12 17.63
C VAL A 3 6.57 -8.92 16.90
N LEU A 4 5.72 -9.95 16.81
CA LEU A 4 4.40 -9.87 16.16
C LEU A 4 3.36 -9.13 16.99
N GLU A 5 3.52 -9.09 18.31
CA GLU A 5 2.67 -8.31 19.20
C GLU A 5 3.06 -6.84 19.16
N ASP A 6 4.36 -6.56 19.17
CA ASP A 6 4.88 -5.19 19.09
C ASP A 6 4.62 -4.55 17.72
N SER A 7 4.62 -5.35 16.64
CA SER A 7 4.34 -4.84 15.29
C SER A 7 2.93 -4.26 15.14
N ARG A 8 1.97 -4.74 15.91
CA ARG A 8 0.58 -4.22 15.92
C ARG A 8 0.47 -2.83 16.52
N LYS A 9 1.47 -2.38 17.28
CA LYS A 9 1.50 -1.08 17.96
C LYS A 9 2.28 0.00 17.19
N ILE A 10 3.01 -0.36 16.12
CA ILE A 10 3.89 0.57 15.38
C ILE A 10 3.15 1.81 14.85
N PHE A 11 1.85 1.71 14.60
CA PHE A 11 1.03 2.83 14.10
C PHE A 11 -0.07 3.27 15.08
N GLU A 12 0.03 2.93 16.37
CA GLU A 12 -1.01 3.25 17.35
C GLU A 12 -1.19 4.76 17.57
N ASP A 13 -0.13 5.54 17.36
CA ASP A 13 -0.09 7.00 17.46
C ASP A 13 -0.23 7.70 16.10
N VAL A 14 -0.28 6.94 15.00
CA VAL A 14 -0.46 7.49 13.65
C VAL A 14 -1.94 7.70 13.36
N HIS A 15 -2.26 8.86 12.78
CA HIS A 15 -3.62 9.18 12.38
C HIS A 15 -4.18 8.11 11.41
N ALA A 16 -5.44 7.71 11.61
CA ALA A 16 -6.07 6.55 10.93
C ALA A 16 -6.09 6.62 9.39
N ASP A 17 -5.86 7.79 8.83
CA ASP A 17 -5.78 8.06 7.39
C ASP A 17 -4.40 7.77 6.78
N PHE A 18 -3.36 7.64 7.61
CA PHE A 18 -1.96 7.51 7.19
C PHE A 18 -1.31 6.21 7.69
N CYS A 19 -2.08 5.32 8.32
CA CYS A 19 -1.66 3.97 8.69
C CYS A 19 -2.29 2.86 7.84
N ASP A 20 -3.11 3.22 6.84
CA ASP A 20 -3.77 2.29 5.92
C ASP A 20 -3.43 2.65 4.46
N ILE A 21 -2.91 1.68 3.71
CA ILE A 21 -2.46 1.89 2.32
C ILE A 21 -3.61 2.31 1.42
N SER A 22 -4.80 1.72 1.57
CA SER A 22 -5.96 2.04 0.72
C SER A 22 -6.44 3.47 0.97
N LYS A 23 -6.45 3.94 2.22
CA LYS A 23 -6.79 5.33 2.55
C LYS A 23 -5.77 6.33 2.02
N ILE A 24 -4.48 6.00 2.10
CA ILE A 24 -3.40 6.85 1.55
C ILE A 24 -3.54 6.94 0.03
N LEU A 25 -3.72 5.80 -0.65
CA LEU A 25 -3.89 5.75 -2.09
C LEU A 25 -5.16 6.49 -2.55
N LEU A 26 -6.25 6.43 -1.78
CA LEU A 26 -7.47 7.20 -2.06
C LEU A 26 -7.19 8.71 -2.06
N LYS A 27 -6.43 9.23 -1.08
CA LYS A 27 -6.05 10.66 -1.05
C LYS A 27 -5.18 11.03 -2.26
N PHE A 28 -4.24 10.16 -2.65
CA PHE A 28 -3.41 10.39 -3.84
C PHE A 28 -4.22 10.30 -5.13
N GLN A 29 -5.24 9.43 -5.19
CA GLN A 29 -6.15 9.35 -6.32
C GLN A 29 -6.97 10.63 -6.44
N GLU A 30 -7.54 11.12 -5.33
CA GLU A 30 -8.25 12.40 -5.31
C GLU A 30 -7.36 13.57 -5.74
N TRP A 31 -6.09 13.59 -5.29
CA TRP A 31 -5.14 14.61 -5.69
C TRP A 31 -4.84 14.53 -7.20
N LYS A 32 -4.57 13.33 -7.70
CA LYS A 32 -4.33 13.08 -9.13
C LYS A 32 -5.50 13.51 -10.01
N GLU A 33 -6.73 13.32 -9.54
CA GLU A 33 -7.96 13.70 -10.27
C GLU A 33 -8.25 15.20 -10.19
N LYS A 34 -8.12 15.81 -9.01
CA LYS A 34 -8.48 17.22 -8.79
C LYS A 34 -7.39 18.19 -9.24
N PHE A 35 -6.11 17.82 -9.09
CA PHE A 35 -4.97 18.71 -9.36
C PHE A 35 -3.80 17.96 -10.04
N PRO A 36 -4.01 17.44 -11.27
CA PRO A 36 -3.05 16.57 -11.96
C PRO A 36 -1.67 17.20 -12.14
N ASP A 37 -1.59 18.51 -12.42
CA ASP A 37 -0.31 19.21 -12.62
C ASP A 37 0.52 19.20 -11.34
N SER A 38 -0.07 19.61 -10.21
CA SER A 38 0.63 19.60 -8.92
C SER A 38 1.01 18.20 -8.43
N TYR A 39 0.20 17.18 -8.75
CA TYR A 39 0.52 15.78 -8.48
C TYR A 39 1.74 15.32 -9.29
N CYS A 40 1.82 15.73 -10.56
CA CYS A 40 2.93 15.45 -11.45
C CYS A 40 4.21 16.18 -11.01
N ASP A 41 4.11 17.48 -10.75
CA ASP A 41 5.23 18.35 -10.34
C ASP A 41 5.83 17.92 -8.99
N ALA A 42 5.02 17.34 -8.10
CA ALA A 42 5.47 16.76 -6.84
C ALA A 42 6.06 15.33 -7.00
N TYR A 43 6.13 14.80 -8.23
CA TYR A 43 6.66 13.48 -8.57
C TYR A 43 6.01 12.34 -7.78
N ILE A 44 4.70 12.45 -7.48
CA ILE A 44 4.04 11.53 -6.56
C ILE A 44 4.09 10.07 -7.03
N SER A 45 3.85 9.81 -8.32
CA SER A 45 3.97 8.44 -8.86
C SER A 45 5.35 7.81 -8.63
N PHE A 46 6.41 8.62 -8.65
CA PHE A 46 7.77 8.17 -8.38
C PHE A 46 8.04 7.98 -6.88
N CYS A 47 7.41 8.79 -6.03
CA CYS A 47 7.57 8.76 -4.58
C CYS A 47 6.71 7.70 -3.88
N LEU A 48 5.60 7.27 -4.50
CA LEU A 48 4.65 6.31 -3.92
C LEU A 48 5.30 5.06 -3.32
N PRO A 49 6.22 4.34 -4.01
CA PRO A 49 6.88 3.18 -3.41
C PRO A 49 7.61 3.49 -2.10
N LYS A 50 8.22 4.68 -1.99
CA LYS A 50 8.91 5.12 -0.76
C LYS A 50 7.93 5.44 0.36
N ILE A 51 6.81 6.09 0.02
CA ILE A 51 5.75 6.44 0.97
C ILE A 51 5.10 5.19 1.55
N LEU A 52 4.83 4.18 0.72
CA LEU A 52 4.14 2.95 1.15
C LEU A 52 5.07 1.92 1.81
N ASN A 53 6.39 2.03 1.62
CA ASN A 53 7.36 1.04 2.08
C ASN A 53 7.25 0.67 3.58
N PRO A 54 7.09 1.60 4.54
CA PRO A 54 6.92 1.24 5.95
C PRO A 54 5.67 0.38 6.20
N LEU A 55 4.57 0.68 5.52
CA LEU A 55 3.29 -0.04 5.66
C LEU A 55 3.38 -1.44 5.07
N ILE A 56 4.01 -1.57 3.89
CA ILE A 56 4.23 -2.87 3.23
C ILE A 56 5.14 -3.76 4.08
N ARG A 57 6.23 -3.20 4.64
CA ARG A 57 7.15 -3.97 5.50
C ARG A 57 6.47 -4.55 6.73
N ILE A 58 5.52 -3.84 7.33
CA ILE A 58 4.76 -4.36 8.47
C ILE A 58 3.84 -5.49 8.04
N GLN A 59 3.21 -5.40 6.87
CA GLN A 59 2.41 -6.52 6.35
C GLN A 59 3.27 -7.75 6.00
N LEU A 60 4.54 -7.55 5.65
CA LEU A 60 5.50 -8.61 5.36
C LEU A 60 6.23 -9.14 6.60
N ILE A 61 5.99 -8.61 7.80
CA ILE A 61 6.83 -8.92 8.97
C ILE A 61 6.84 -10.40 9.36
N ASN A 62 5.72 -11.11 9.09
CA ASN A 62 5.57 -12.55 9.31
C ASN A 62 5.54 -13.35 8.00
N TRP A 63 5.87 -12.73 6.87
CA TRP A 63 5.82 -13.43 5.58
C TRP A 63 7.07 -14.26 5.37
N ASN A 64 6.89 -15.55 5.12
CA ASN A 64 7.96 -16.51 4.90
C ASN A 64 7.65 -17.37 3.67
N PRO A 65 8.37 -17.20 2.55
CA PRO A 65 8.09 -17.92 1.30
C PRO A 65 8.34 -19.43 1.36
N LEU A 66 8.93 -19.94 2.46
CA LEU A 66 9.22 -21.36 2.64
C LEU A 66 8.11 -22.12 3.40
N GLU A 67 7.11 -21.41 3.92
CA GLU A 67 5.96 -22.03 4.59
C GLU A 67 4.97 -22.63 3.58
N GLN A 68 4.40 -23.79 3.91
CA GLN A 68 3.50 -24.52 2.99
C GLN A 68 2.21 -23.75 2.67
N ASP A 69 1.67 -23.00 3.63
CA ASP A 69 0.43 -22.24 3.51
C ASP A 69 0.68 -20.72 3.51
N VAL A 70 1.77 -20.28 2.85
CA VAL A 70 2.11 -18.86 2.77
C VAL A 70 1.14 -18.10 1.86
N THR A 71 0.66 -16.94 2.33
CA THR A 71 -0.11 -16.01 1.49
C THR A 71 0.76 -15.48 0.34
N GLN A 72 0.26 -15.57 -0.89
CA GLN A 72 0.95 -15.01 -2.06
C GLN A 72 0.95 -13.48 -1.99
N LEU A 73 1.97 -12.84 -2.54
CA LEU A 73 2.09 -11.37 -2.49
C LEU A 73 0.89 -10.69 -3.17
N GLU A 74 0.43 -11.26 -4.26
CA GLU A 74 -0.71 -10.83 -5.09
C GLU A 74 -2.06 -10.91 -4.35
N GLU A 75 -2.13 -11.76 -3.32
CA GLU A 75 -3.31 -11.90 -2.47
C GLU A 75 -3.33 -10.90 -1.32
N MET A 76 -2.17 -10.28 -1.00
CA MET A 76 -2.07 -9.36 0.12
C MET A 76 -2.83 -8.06 -0.13
N PRO A 77 -3.42 -7.45 0.92
CA PRO A 77 -4.18 -6.21 0.78
C PRO A 77 -3.38 -5.07 0.16
N TRP A 78 -2.10 -4.91 0.52
CA TRP A 78 -1.24 -3.85 -0.03
C TRP A 78 -1.04 -3.97 -1.55
N PHE A 79 -0.85 -5.20 -2.06
CA PHE A 79 -0.60 -5.43 -3.47
C PHE A 79 -1.85 -5.12 -4.28
N ARG A 80 -3.00 -5.63 -3.84
CA ARG A 80 -4.31 -5.38 -4.45
C ARG A 80 -4.66 -3.89 -4.49
N ALA A 81 -4.36 -3.15 -3.42
CA ALA A 81 -4.60 -1.71 -3.37
C ALA A 81 -3.74 -0.94 -4.39
N ILE A 82 -2.47 -1.30 -4.56
CA ILE A 82 -1.59 -0.69 -5.57
C ILE A 82 -2.03 -1.06 -6.99
N GLU A 83 -2.40 -2.32 -7.22
CA GLU A 83 -2.92 -2.78 -8.51
C GLU A 83 -4.16 -1.97 -8.93
N GLU A 84 -5.09 -1.77 -8.00
CA GLU A 84 -6.28 -0.95 -8.20
C GLU A 84 -5.93 0.51 -8.51
N PHE A 85 -5.06 1.13 -7.69
CA PHE A 85 -4.61 2.51 -7.91
C PHE A 85 -3.90 2.73 -9.25
N SER A 86 -3.11 1.74 -9.70
CA SER A 86 -2.40 1.80 -10.99
C SER A 86 -3.33 1.68 -12.21
N GLY A 87 -4.57 1.25 -12.01
CA GLY A 87 -5.51 0.93 -13.08
C GLY A 87 -5.24 -0.40 -13.78
N ALA A 88 -4.34 -1.26 -13.25
CA ALA A 88 -3.97 -2.53 -13.87
C ALA A 88 -5.15 -3.52 -13.95
N ARG A 89 -6.09 -3.48 -13.00
CA ARG A 89 -7.34 -4.29 -13.06
C ARG A 89 -8.25 -3.95 -14.23
N ASN A 90 -8.23 -2.70 -14.69
CA ASN A 90 -9.07 -2.28 -15.82
C ASN A 90 -8.55 -2.83 -17.16
N LEU A 91 -7.27 -3.23 -17.23
CA LEU A 91 -6.63 -3.83 -18.40
C LEU A 91 -6.83 -5.34 -18.51
N SER A 92 -7.05 -6.04 -17.39
CA SER A 92 -7.29 -7.49 -17.37
C SER A 92 -8.75 -7.85 -17.64
N ALA A 93 -9.71 -6.99 -17.26
CA ALA A 93 -11.13 -7.18 -17.54
C ALA A 93 -11.55 -6.78 -18.98
N SER A 94 -10.66 -6.12 -19.72
CA SER A 94 -10.89 -5.64 -21.09
C SER A 94 -10.17 -6.47 -22.17
N ARG A 95 -9.62 -7.64 -21.81
CA ARG A 95 -9.01 -8.62 -22.73
C ARG A 95 -9.85 -9.89 -22.84
#